data_AF-A0A0N5BT04-F1
#
_entry.id   AF-A0A0N5BT04-F1
#
_cell.length_a   1.000
_cell.length_b   1.000
_cell.length_c   1.000
_cell.angle_alpha   90.00
_cell.angle_beta   90.00
_cell.angle_gamma   90.00
#
_symmetry.space_group_name_H-M   'P 1'
#
loop_
_entity.id
_entity.type
_entity.pdbx_description
1 polymer ?
#
loop_
_entity_poly.entity_id
_entity_poly.type
_entity_poly.pdbx_seq_one_letter_code
_entity_poly.pdbx_strand_id
1 'polypeptide(L)'
;MYYHDDRIWQGRNNKYPRQASGSHSITPNYMIRPVDSNNLNHHHNYNTVIDDKVGPTYEDPDTLYDRNAIKKVEDIPPPLPPTANIESLQRLKRSMLNSSPIDSIQILKKPSYNKKIYILLVIVFVMSIALAISLTSIVIKIKYQQEINEKGILIKDKEIRSDSVVGSYRKVNLDDKEDGDRGRYDVIINGSELLGYLTAKEKICIFEVSSDRVEESKDDFRREHIESAKLLYYGNLSHIGVPVHPLQFQRYIRSLGVDGDCHVILYDKGEMIWSTYALWIFKLYGHEKVSILDGGMNEWKKLQLLSTKYHTESGITNYLFKMGNFKSKWNSKYILTFDDILSNFDHKEYDIVDAQSPEEFNGMKDSEVILGHIRTSQNIPIEEVYNWSSDNWKNTTELDSIFKKSGLLPSRPIAVYCSNSLRASLIWVAFQRMNYNASVYFGSWPEWLIRAPDYLKVIPINKSMQ
;
A
#
# COMPACT_ATOMS: atom_id res chain seq x y z
N MET A 1 -17.47 -1.13 -1.73
CA MET A 1 -16.97 -0.69 -0.41
C MET A 1 -15.85 0.31 -0.67
N TYR A 2 -16.09 1.60 -0.45
CA TYR A 2 -15.07 2.65 -0.64
C TYR A 2 -14.34 2.83 0.70
N TYR A 3 -13.08 2.38 0.78
CA TYR A 3 -12.20 2.77 1.88
C TYR A 3 -11.76 4.21 1.61
N HIS A 4 -12.43 5.16 2.25
CA HIS A 4 -12.17 6.58 2.06
C HIS A 4 -10.84 7.03 2.70
N ASP A 5 -10.08 6.15 3.36
CA ASP A 5 -9.12 6.59 4.39
C ASP A 5 -7.69 6.03 4.32
N ASP A 6 -7.28 5.48 3.17
CA ASP A 6 -5.84 5.43 2.84
C ASP A 6 -5.31 6.81 2.35
N ARG A 7 -6.16 7.85 2.39
CA ARG A 7 -5.77 9.26 2.20
C ARG A 7 -4.85 9.79 3.30
N ILE A 8 -4.54 9.01 4.34
CA ILE A 8 -3.63 9.38 5.44
C ILE A 8 -2.16 9.08 5.08
N TRP A 9 -1.74 9.37 3.85
CA TRP A 9 -0.32 9.67 3.54
C TRP A 9 -0.12 11.16 3.20
N GLN A 10 -1.21 11.96 3.16
CA GLN A 10 -1.26 13.35 2.68
C GLN A 10 -0.59 14.42 3.57
N GLY A 11 0.39 14.05 4.40
CA GLY A 11 1.01 14.96 5.37
C GLY A 11 2.23 15.77 4.90
N ARG A 12 2.79 15.54 3.69
CA ARG A 12 4.18 15.99 3.40
C ARG A 12 4.40 17.03 2.30
N ASN A 13 3.36 17.52 1.64
CA ASN A 13 3.50 18.65 0.69
C ASN A 13 3.32 20.04 1.32
N ASN A 14 3.21 20.17 2.65
CA ASN A 14 3.13 21.47 3.31
C ASN A 14 4.51 22.12 3.54
N LYS A 15 5.22 22.42 2.44
CA LYS A 15 6.11 23.58 2.35
C LYS A 15 5.47 24.50 1.33
N TYR A 16 4.66 25.47 1.79
CA TYR A 16 3.99 26.62 1.14
C TYR A 16 2.49 26.65 1.51
N PRO A 17 1.97 27.72 2.15
CA PRO A 17 0.63 27.71 2.71
C PRO A 17 -0.43 28.01 1.66
N ARG A 18 -1.44 27.13 1.51
CA ARG A 18 -2.73 27.49 0.90
C ARG A 18 -3.91 26.88 1.66
N GLN A 19 -4.97 27.69 1.67
CA GLN A 19 -6.15 27.65 2.54
C GLN A 19 -6.94 26.34 2.43
N ALA A 20 -7.31 25.80 3.59
CA ALA A 20 -8.19 24.66 3.73
C ALA A 20 -9.64 25.04 3.40
N SER A 21 -10.29 24.24 2.56
CA SER A 21 -11.75 24.17 2.46
C SER A 21 -12.18 22.74 2.81
N GLY A 22 -13.13 22.67 3.72
CA GLY A 22 -13.41 21.49 4.55
C GLY A 22 -14.17 20.37 3.85
N SER A 23 -13.84 19.15 4.27
CA SER A 23 -14.61 17.93 4.06
C SER A 23 -15.91 17.96 4.88
N HIS A 24 -17.02 17.54 4.26
CA HIS A 24 -18.21 17.05 4.96
C HIS A 24 -18.32 15.55 4.70
N SER A 25 -18.41 14.74 5.76
CA SER A 25 -19.13 13.46 5.75
C SER A 25 -20.46 13.67 6.47
N ILE A 26 -21.52 13.06 5.94
CA ILE A 26 -22.82 12.95 6.61
C ILE A 26 -23.21 11.47 6.59
N THR A 27 -23.56 10.99 7.78
CA THR A 27 -24.16 9.69 8.12
C THR A 27 -25.62 9.53 7.65
N PRO A 28 -26.12 8.28 7.59
CA PRO A 28 -27.30 7.89 6.82
C PRO A 28 -28.59 7.96 7.63
N ASN A 29 -29.71 8.25 6.96
CA ASN A 29 -31.06 7.97 7.45
C ASN A 29 -32.02 7.91 6.27
N TYR A 30 -32.43 6.72 5.84
CA TYR A 30 -33.77 6.56 5.26
C TYR A 30 -34.45 5.31 5.77
N MET A 31 -35.65 5.58 6.28
CA MET A 31 -36.56 4.65 6.92
C MET A 31 -37.12 3.61 5.94
N ILE A 32 -37.31 2.43 6.52
CA ILE A 32 -38.04 1.26 6.04
C ILE A 32 -39.44 1.68 5.54
N ARG A 33 -39.79 1.24 4.32
CA ARG A 33 -41.19 1.09 3.89
C ARG A 33 -41.52 -0.40 3.81
N PRO A 34 -42.66 -0.86 4.35
CA PRO A 34 -43.05 -2.26 4.28
C PRO A 34 -43.49 -2.62 2.86
N VAL A 35 -43.06 -3.78 2.38
CA VAL A 35 -43.54 -4.38 1.12
C VAL A 35 -44.56 -5.45 1.47
N ASP A 36 -45.74 -5.33 0.87
CA ASP A 36 -46.87 -6.23 1.00
C ASP A 36 -46.49 -7.68 0.62
N SER A 37 -46.98 -8.60 1.44
CA SER A 37 -46.87 -10.04 1.26
C SER A 37 -48.01 -10.51 0.37
N ASN A 38 -47.75 -10.69 -0.93
CA ASN A 38 -48.49 -11.61 -1.82
C ASN A 38 -47.82 -11.65 -3.20
N ASN A 39 -46.84 -12.55 -3.37
CA ASN A 39 -46.59 -13.29 -4.60
C ASN A 39 -45.44 -14.30 -4.38
N LEU A 40 -45.81 -15.43 -3.80
CA LEU A 40 -45.05 -16.67 -3.85
C LEU A 40 -45.24 -17.31 -5.23
N ASN A 41 -44.15 -17.58 -5.94
CA ASN A 41 -43.87 -18.77 -6.78
C ASN A 41 -42.98 -18.42 -7.98
N HIS A 42 -41.68 -18.71 -7.88
CA HIS A 42 -40.96 -19.51 -8.88
C HIS A 42 -39.56 -19.88 -8.35
N HIS A 43 -39.39 -21.17 -8.05
CA HIS A 43 -38.09 -21.79 -7.81
C HIS A 43 -37.36 -22.02 -9.14
N HIS A 44 -36.14 -21.48 -9.26
CA HIS A 44 -35.14 -22.03 -10.17
C HIS A 44 -33.89 -22.41 -9.38
N ASN A 45 -33.71 -23.73 -9.21
CA ASN A 45 -32.46 -24.34 -8.79
C ASN A 45 -31.44 -24.20 -9.92
N TYR A 46 -30.25 -23.67 -9.62
CA TYR A 46 -29.07 -23.88 -10.45
C TYR A 46 -28.13 -24.85 -9.74
N ASN A 47 -28.25 -26.14 -10.10
CA ASN A 47 -27.18 -27.10 -10.00
C ASN A 47 -26.31 -26.95 -11.25
N THR A 48 -25.02 -26.69 -11.10
CA THR A 48 -24.04 -26.97 -12.16
C THR A 48 -22.92 -27.82 -11.59
N VAL A 49 -23.07 -29.13 -11.83
CA VAL A 49 -21.98 -30.11 -11.87
C VAL A 49 -21.08 -29.75 -13.05
N ILE A 50 -19.77 -29.63 -12.83
CA ILE A 50 -18.77 -29.43 -13.88
C ILE A 50 -18.31 -30.82 -14.34
N ASP A 51 -18.47 -31.12 -15.63
CA ASP A 51 -17.98 -32.34 -16.30
C ASP A 51 -16.71 -32.00 -17.12
N ASP A 52 -15.57 -32.56 -16.71
CA ASP A 52 -14.21 -32.20 -17.14
C ASP A 52 -13.72 -32.93 -18.41
N LYS A 53 -14.50 -32.93 -19.52
CA LYS A 53 -14.06 -33.65 -20.74
C LYS A 53 -14.17 -32.97 -22.10
N VAL A 54 -14.53 -31.69 -22.20
CA VAL A 54 -14.40 -30.94 -23.47
C VAL A 54 -13.97 -29.51 -23.19
N GLY A 55 -12.73 -29.15 -23.54
CA GLY A 55 -12.24 -27.78 -23.38
C GLY A 55 -13.00 -26.80 -24.29
N PRO A 56 -13.31 -25.57 -23.83
CA PRO A 56 -14.05 -24.64 -24.67
C PRO A 56 -13.10 -23.94 -25.66
N THR A 57 -13.25 -24.25 -26.94
CA THR A 57 -12.83 -23.37 -28.03
C THR A 57 -13.75 -22.15 -28.03
N TYR A 58 -13.24 -20.99 -27.61
CA TYR A 58 -13.95 -19.72 -27.75
C TYR A 58 -13.43 -18.94 -28.95
N GLU A 59 -14.36 -18.55 -29.81
CA GLU A 59 -14.14 -17.74 -31.01
C GLU A 59 -13.67 -16.32 -30.66
N ASP A 60 -12.73 -15.84 -31.46
CA ASP A 60 -12.08 -14.52 -31.37
C ASP A 60 -13.09 -13.38 -31.64
N PRO A 61 -13.26 -12.42 -30.70
CA PRO A 61 -14.19 -11.30 -30.87
C PRO A 61 -13.73 -10.23 -31.88
N ASP A 62 -12.55 -10.38 -32.53
CA ASP A 62 -12.07 -9.43 -33.53
C ASP A 62 -12.78 -9.54 -34.92
N THR A 63 -13.82 -10.36 -35.07
CA THR A 63 -14.55 -10.53 -36.33
C THR A 63 -15.78 -9.62 -36.54
N LEU A 64 -16.09 -8.70 -35.62
CA LEU A 64 -17.33 -7.89 -35.66
C LEU A 64 -17.14 -6.36 -35.83
N TYR A 65 -16.05 -5.90 -36.43
CA TYR A 65 -15.93 -4.49 -36.84
C TYR A 65 -16.24 -4.32 -38.34
N ASP A 66 -17.51 -4.11 -38.67
CA ASP A 66 -17.93 -3.52 -39.93
C ASP A 66 -17.47 -2.05 -39.98
N ARG A 67 -16.60 -1.72 -40.94
CA ARG A 67 -15.96 -0.40 -41.08
C ARG A 67 -16.89 0.69 -41.65
N ASN A 68 -18.17 0.42 -41.93
CA ASN A 68 -19.03 1.36 -42.65
C ASN A 68 -20.19 1.99 -41.85
N ALA A 69 -20.24 1.85 -40.52
CA ALA A 69 -21.30 2.45 -39.70
C ALA A 69 -20.80 3.55 -38.76
N ILE A 70 -20.36 4.70 -39.31
CA ILE A 70 -20.14 5.92 -38.53
C ILE A 70 -21.40 6.80 -38.64
N LYS A 71 -22.22 6.84 -37.59
CA LYS A 71 -23.22 7.92 -37.43
C LYS A 71 -22.50 9.19 -36.95
N LYS A 72 -22.79 10.32 -37.62
CA LYS A 72 -22.27 11.65 -37.28
C LYS A 72 -22.74 12.08 -35.88
N VAL A 73 -21.86 12.81 -35.18
CA VAL A 73 -21.98 13.26 -33.78
C VAL A 73 -23.05 14.35 -33.56
N GLU A 74 -23.81 14.75 -34.58
CA GLU A 74 -24.68 15.94 -34.54
C GLU A 74 -26.10 15.74 -33.97
N ASP A 75 -26.51 14.51 -33.60
CA ASP A 75 -27.88 14.24 -33.11
C ASP A 75 -27.97 13.85 -31.61
N ILE A 76 -26.97 14.19 -30.79
CA ILE A 76 -27.02 13.98 -29.34
C ILE A 76 -27.38 15.32 -28.66
N PRO A 77 -28.54 15.45 -27.99
CA PRO A 77 -28.89 16.69 -27.31
C PRO A 77 -27.93 16.96 -26.14
N PRO A 78 -27.55 18.23 -25.89
CA PRO A 78 -26.63 18.57 -24.80
C PRO A 78 -27.26 18.27 -23.43
N PRO A 79 -26.46 17.89 -22.41
CA PRO A 79 -26.97 17.65 -21.07
C PRO A 79 -27.53 18.94 -20.46
N LEU A 80 -28.72 18.84 -19.86
CA LEU A 80 -29.38 19.95 -19.20
C LEU A 80 -28.56 20.42 -17.97
N PRO A 81 -28.40 21.73 -17.75
CA PRO A 81 -27.77 22.26 -16.54
C PRO A 81 -28.67 22.00 -15.31
N PRO A 82 -28.09 21.79 -14.12
CA PRO A 82 -28.88 21.56 -12.91
C PRO A 82 -29.69 22.81 -12.58
N THR A 83 -31.02 22.70 -12.66
CA THR A 83 -31.96 23.72 -12.21
C THR A 83 -31.90 23.83 -10.70
N ALA A 84 -31.15 24.82 -10.19
CA ALA A 84 -31.22 25.22 -8.79
C ALA A 84 -32.57 25.90 -8.53
N ASN A 85 -33.40 25.27 -7.70
CA ASN A 85 -34.70 25.80 -7.29
C ASN A 85 -34.51 27.13 -6.53
N ILE A 86 -35.07 28.22 -7.07
CA ILE A 86 -34.97 29.60 -6.57
C ILE A 86 -35.55 29.76 -5.15
N GLU A 87 -36.46 28.86 -4.73
CA GLU A 87 -36.96 28.84 -3.34
C GLU A 87 -35.89 28.44 -2.31
N SER A 88 -34.89 27.65 -2.71
CA SER A 88 -33.78 27.21 -1.84
C SER A 88 -32.86 28.38 -1.50
N LEU A 89 -32.61 29.27 -2.46
CA LEU A 89 -31.77 30.46 -2.31
C LEU A 89 -32.45 31.55 -1.47
N GLN A 90 -33.78 31.63 -1.48
CA GLN A 90 -34.54 32.55 -0.62
C GLN A 90 -34.61 32.06 0.84
N ARG A 91 -34.57 30.74 1.08
CA ARG A 91 -34.45 30.17 2.44
C ARG A 91 -33.06 30.39 3.05
N LEU A 92 -31.99 30.26 2.24
CA LEU A 92 -30.61 30.55 2.68
C LEU A 92 -30.40 32.03 3.07
N LYS A 93 -31.08 32.95 2.38
CA LYS A 93 -31.01 34.39 2.68
C LYS A 93 -31.76 34.78 3.96
N ARG A 94 -32.77 34.00 4.39
CA ARG A 94 -33.52 34.23 5.64
C ARG A 94 -32.86 33.59 6.87
N SER A 95 -32.10 32.50 6.73
CA SER A 95 -31.41 31.87 7.88
C SER A 95 -30.10 32.55 8.26
N MET A 96 -29.51 33.39 7.39
CA MET A 96 -28.26 34.11 7.67
C MET A 96 -28.44 35.48 8.36
N LEU A 97 -29.66 35.87 8.74
CA LEU A 97 -29.94 37.20 9.32
C LEU A 97 -30.40 37.18 10.79
N ASN A 98 -30.52 36.04 11.46
CA ASN A 98 -30.98 35.96 12.85
C ASN A 98 -30.09 35.05 13.71
N SER A 99 -28.92 35.55 14.11
CA SER A 99 -28.29 35.20 15.40
C SER A 99 -27.07 36.10 15.64
N SER A 100 -27.23 37.13 16.47
CA SER A 100 -26.18 38.07 16.87
C SER A 100 -25.15 37.40 17.80
N PRO A 101 -23.83 37.65 17.63
CA PRO A 101 -22.76 37.08 18.45
C PRO A 101 -22.45 37.96 19.68
N ILE A 102 -23.42 38.20 20.57
CA ILE A 102 -23.21 39.10 21.73
C ILE A 102 -23.57 38.49 23.10
N ASP A 103 -24.34 37.40 23.20
CA ASP A 103 -24.84 36.94 24.52
C ASP A 103 -24.14 35.73 25.16
N SER A 104 -23.01 35.24 24.61
CA SER A 104 -22.24 34.14 25.22
C SER A 104 -21.01 34.59 26.02
N ILE A 105 -20.73 35.90 26.11
CA ILE A 105 -19.57 36.46 26.83
C ILE A 105 -20.01 37.10 28.16
N GLN A 106 -20.80 36.39 28.97
CA GLN A 106 -21.13 36.82 30.34
C GLN A 106 -21.19 35.72 31.39
N ILE A 107 -20.43 34.63 31.23
CA ILE A 107 -20.16 33.73 32.37
C ILE A 107 -18.64 33.56 32.50
N LEU A 108 -18.13 34.09 33.62
CA LEU A 108 -16.73 34.18 34.09
C LEU A 108 -16.07 35.57 34.01
N LYS A 109 -16.74 36.58 34.58
CA LYS A 109 -16.08 37.75 35.18
C LYS A 109 -16.34 37.78 36.68
N LYS A 110 -15.36 37.34 37.49
CA LYS A 110 -14.95 37.91 38.78
C LYS A 110 -13.66 37.23 39.29
N PRO A 111 -12.88 37.86 40.20
CA PRO A 111 -11.53 38.32 39.87
C PRO A 111 -10.43 37.65 40.72
N SER A 112 -9.18 37.88 40.28
CA SER A 112 -7.93 37.61 41.00
C SER A 112 -7.49 36.15 41.09
N TYR A 113 -6.93 35.64 39.98
CA TYR A 113 -5.90 34.61 40.05
C TYR A 113 -4.59 35.21 39.55
N ASN A 114 -3.62 35.30 40.44
CA ASN A 114 -2.35 35.97 40.21
C ASN A 114 -1.59 35.20 39.11
N LYS A 115 -1.39 35.81 37.94
CA LYS A 115 -0.77 35.18 36.75
C LYS A 115 0.57 34.49 37.08
N LYS A 116 1.27 34.97 38.11
CA LYS A 116 2.50 34.38 38.67
C LYS A 116 2.27 33.00 39.31
N ILE A 117 1.16 32.77 40.00
CA ILE A 117 0.83 31.48 40.64
C ILE A 117 0.50 30.43 39.57
N TYR A 118 -0.24 30.80 38.52
CA TYR A 118 -0.51 29.89 37.41
C TYR A 118 0.78 29.47 36.68
N ILE A 119 1.67 30.43 36.39
CA ILE A 119 2.98 30.13 35.80
C ILE A 119 3.81 29.23 36.73
N LEU A 120 3.80 29.49 38.04
CA LEU A 120 4.51 28.65 39.00
C LEU A 120 3.95 27.21 39.04
N LEU A 121 2.63 27.04 39.00
CA LEU A 121 1.98 25.73 38.95
C LEU A 121 2.30 24.97 37.65
N VAL A 122 2.32 25.67 36.51
CA VAL A 122 2.74 25.07 35.23
C VAL A 122 4.21 24.66 35.27
N ILE A 123 5.10 25.47 35.85
CA ILE A 123 6.52 25.12 36.00
C ILE A 123 6.70 23.90 36.91
N VAL A 124 5.99 23.85 38.05
CA VAL A 124 6.03 22.70 38.96
C VAL A 124 5.51 21.43 38.29
N PHE A 125 4.46 21.55 37.47
CA PHE A 125 3.90 20.44 36.71
C PHE A 125 4.85 19.94 35.61
N VAL A 126 5.54 20.83 34.90
CA VAL A 126 6.54 20.43 33.89
C VAL A 126 7.77 19.80 34.56
N MET A 127 8.21 20.34 35.70
CA MET A 127 9.32 19.79 36.49
C MET A 127 9.00 18.40 37.05
N SER A 128 7.75 18.14 37.48
CA SER A 128 7.36 16.82 37.98
C SER A 128 7.30 15.77 36.88
N ILE A 129 6.87 16.14 35.66
CA ILE A 129 6.94 15.26 34.48
C ILE A 129 8.40 14.95 34.12
N ALA A 130 9.28 15.94 34.11
CA ALA A 130 10.70 15.74 33.84
C ALA A 130 11.37 14.82 34.89
N LEU A 131 11.01 14.98 36.17
CA LEU A 131 11.49 14.11 37.25
C LEU A 131 10.98 12.67 37.06
N ALA A 132 9.72 12.47 36.67
CA ALA A 132 9.16 11.16 36.40
C ALA A 132 9.84 10.46 35.21
N ILE A 133 10.16 11.19 34.14
CA ILE A 133 10.92 10.66 32.98
C ILE A 133 12.35 10.29 33.39
N SER A 134 12.99 11.09 34.24
CA SER A 134 14.33 10.80 34.76
C SER A 134 14.35 9.55 35.65
N LEU A 135 13.39 9.44 36.57
CA LEU A 135 13.25 8.28 37.46
C LEU A 135 12.94 7.00 36.69
N THR A 136 12.05 7.05 35.70
CA THR A 136 11.76 5.88 34.83
C THR A 136 12.99 5.45 34.03
N SER A 137 13.77 6.39 33.52
CA SER A 137 15.04 6.10 32.83
C SER A 137 16.07 5.43 33.76
N ILE A 138 16.16 5.86 35.01
CA ILE A 138 17.04 5.24 36.02
C ILE A 138 16.58 3.82 36.35
N VAL A 139 15.26 3.60 36.51
CA VAL A 139 14.70 2.26 36.78
C VAL A 139 14.94 1.30 35.60
N ILE A 140 14.80 1.77 34.36
CA ILE A 140 15.13 0.98 33.16
C ILE A 140 16.61 0.62 33.15
N LYS A 141 17.50 1.57 33.48
CA LYS A 141 18.94 1.32 33.54
C LYS A 141 19.31 0.31 34.63
N ILE A 142 18.67 0.36 35.80
CA ILE A 142 18.87 -0.62 36.88
C ILE A 142 18.38 -2.01 36.45
N LYS A 143 17.19 -2.12 35.84
CA LYS A 143 16.67 -3.40 35.34
C LYS A 143 17.58 -4.00 34.26
N TYR A 144 18.06 -3.18 33.33
CA TYR A 144 18.97 -3.62 32.28
C TYR A 144 20.31 -4.11 32.85
N GLN A 145 20.83 -3.43 33.89
CA GLN A 145 22.06 -3.84 34.58
C GLN A 145 21.87 -5.16 35.36
N GLN A 146 20.71 -5.38 35.97
CA GLN A 146 20.36 -6.64 36.64
C GLN A 146 20.24 -7.80 35.64
N GLU A 147 19.60 -7.57 34.49
CA GLU A 147 19.42 -8.59 33.46
C GLU A 147 20.76 -9.02 32.82
N ILE A 148 21.71 -8.09 32.66
CA ILE A 148 23.09 -8.40 32.24
C ILE A 148 23.83 -9.20 33.31
N ASN A 149 23.66 -8.88 34.60
CA ASN A 149 24.31 -9.62 35.67
C ASN A 149 23.75 -11.05 35.82
N GLU A 150 22.44 -11.26 35.65
CA GLU A 150 21.82 -12.59 35.68
C GLU A 150 22.20 -13.44 34.47
N LYS A 151 22.19 -12.85 33.25
CA LYS A 151 22.60 -13.55 32.02
C LYS A 151 24.12 -13.77 31.93
N GLY A 152 24.92 -12.88 32.49
CA GLY A 152 26.38 -13.01 32.56
C GLY A 152 26.86 -14.10 33.51
N ILE A 153 26.08 -14.44 34.54
CA ILE A 153 26.35 -15.56 35.45
C ILE A 153 25.95 -16.90 34.80
N LEU A 154 24.89 -16.93 33.99
CA LEU A 154 24.40 -18.16 33.31
C LEU A 154 25.26 -18.63 32.13
N ILE A 155 26.18 -17.81 31.60
CA ILE A 155 27.03 -18.16 30.46
C ILE A 155 28.35 -18.83 30.89
N LYS A 156 28.70 -18.82 32.19
CA LYS A 156 29.94 -19.46 32.67
C LYS A 156 29.85 -20.96 33.00
N ASP A 157 28.65 -21.54 33.08
CA ASP A 157 28.46 -22.92 33.59
C ASP A 157 28.04 -23.96 32.54
N LYS A 158 28.12 -23.67 31.23
CA LYS A 158 27.91 -24.69 30.18
C LYS A 158 29.07 -24.76 29.20
N GLU A 159 30.18 -25.29 29.69
CA GLU A 159 31.19 -25.95 28.87
C GLU A 159 30.63 -27.26 28.26
N ILE A 160 30.70 -27.31 26.93
CA ILE A 160 31.27 -28.41 26.12
C ILE A 160 30.98 -29.83 26.62
N ARG A 161 30.00 -30.49 25.99
CA ARG A 161 30.06 -31.94 25.72
C ARG A 161 29.52 -32.24 24.33
N SER A 162 30.43 -32.67 23.47
CA SER A 162 30.17 -33.41 22.25
C SER A 162 29.39 -34.68 22.58
N ASP A 163 28.39 -35.02 21.76
CA ASP A 163 28.25 -36.38 21.25
C ASP A 163 27.29 -36.45 20.06
N SER A 164 27.72 -37.26 19.10
CA SER A 164 27.13 -37.62 17.83
C SER A 164 25.81 -38.37 17.97
N VAL A 165 24.77 -37.98 17.21
CA VAL A 165 23.77 -38.93 16.69
C VAL A 165 23.40 -38.53 15.26
N VAL A 166 23.67 -39.48 14.36
CA VAL A 166 23.36 -39.49 12.93
C VAL A 166 21.84 -39.63 12.75
N GLY A 167 21.24 -38.72 11.98
CA GLY A 167 19.84 -38.77 11.54
C GLY A 167 19.72 -38.28 10.10
N SER A 168 19.50 -39.23 9.19
CA SER A 168 19.40 -39.10 7.73
C SER A 168 18.50 -37.94 7.26
N TYR A 169 19.10 -36.95 6.59
CA TYR A 169 18.40 -36.07 5.64
C TYR A 169 18.97 -36.29 4.23
N ARG A 170 18.04 -36.50 3.29
CA ARG A 170 18.26 -36.67 1.86
C ARG A 170 19.14 -35.54 1.31
N LYS A 171 20.30 -35.93 0.80
CA LYS A 171 21.22 -35.12 0.01
C LYS A 171 20.51 -34.75 -1.30
N VAL A 172 20.05 -33.50 -1.42
CA VAL A 172 19.74 -32.93 -2.74
C VAL A 172 21.08 -32.61 -3.39
N ASN A 173 21.31 -33.17 -4.57
CA ASN A 173 22.56 -33.04 -5.32
C ASN A 173 22.92 -31.57 -5.53
N LEU A 174 24.16 -31.23 -5.16
CA LEU A 174 24.82 -29.95 -5.35
C LEU A 174 25.72 -30.08 -6.59
N ASP A 175 25.14 -30.24 -7.78
CA ASP A 175 25.89 -30.29 -9.04
C ASP A 175 25.33 -29.39 -10.16
N ASP A 176 24.41 -28.46 -9.85
CA ASP A 176 23.92 -27.45 -10.81
C ASP A 176 24.51 -26.04 -10.55
N LYS A 177 25.82 -25.97 -10.26
CA LYS A 177 26.49 -24.74 -9.82
C LYS A 177 27.24 -23.95 -10.89
N GLU A 178 27.00 -24.19 -12.18
CA GLU A 178 27.77 -23.52 -13.25
C GLU A 178 26.96 -22.77 -14.34
N ASP A 179 25.64 -22.55 -14.22
CA ASP A 179 24.93 -21.71 -15.21
C ASP A 179 23.78 -20.83 -14.65
N GLY A 180 23.77 -20.54 -13.34
CA GLY A 180 22.62 -19.91 -12.65
C GLY A 180 22.71 -18.42 -12.30
N ASP A 181 23.84 -17.75 -12.51
CA ASP A 181 24.11 -16.43 -11.88
C ASP A 181 23.89 -15.21 -12.79
N ARG A 182 23.32 -15.38 -13.99
CA ARG A 182 23.13 -14.30 -14.98
C ARG A 182 21.73 -13.67 -15.04
N GLY A 183 20.85 -13.92 -14.05
CA GLY A 183 19.42 -13.62 -14.23
C GLY A 183 18.69 -12.85 -13.14
N ARG A 184 19.29 -12.56 -11.99
CA ARG A 184 18.56 -11.93 -10.87
C ARG A 184 18.73 -10.42 -10.90
N TYR A 185 17.74 -9.73 -11.46
CA TYR A 185 17.65 -8.27 -11.38
C TYR A 185 17.33 -7.86 -9.94
N ASP A 186 18.08 -6.88 -9.43
CA ASP A 186 17.81 -6.28 -8.14
C ASP A 186 16.47 -5.54 -8.17
N VAL A 187 15.65 -5.79 -7.15
CA VAL A 187 14.32 -5.17 -7.06
C VAL A 187 14.37 -3.67 -6.83
N ILE A 188 15.47 -3.15 -6.29
CA ILE A 188 15.73 -1.73 -6.03
C ILE A 188 17.09 -1.39 -6.63
N ILE A 189 17.14 -0.31 -7.41
CA ILE A 189 18.37 0.28 -7.94
C ILE A 189 18.49 1.73 -7.47
N ASN A 190 19.71 2.24 -7.37
CA ASN A 190 19.96 3.64 -7.07
C ASN A 190 20.12 4.49 -8.34
N GLY A 191 20.16 5.81 -8.19
CA GLY A 191 20.25 6.73 -9.34
C GLY A 191 21.52 6.56 -10.18
N SER A 192 22.65 6.16 -9.59
CA SER A 192 23.90 5.94 -10.34
C SER A 192 23.83 4.69 -11.22
N GLU A 193 23.10 3.66 -10.79
CA GLU A 193 22.84 2.46 -11.59
C GLU A 193 21.94 2.77 -12.79
N LEU A 194 20.85 3.53 -12.56
CA LEU A 194 19.98 4.00 -13.64
C LEU A 194 20.75 4.86 -14.66
N LEU A 195 21.60 5.78 -14.18
CA LEU A 195 22.48 6.57 -15.06
C LEU A 195 23.43 5.67 -15.87
N GLY A 196 23.92 4.59 -15.26
CA GLY A 196 24.70 3.55 -15.94
C GLY A 196 23.95 2.94 -17.12
N TYR A 197 22.70 2.49 -16.90
CA TYR A 197 21.85 1.91 -17.94
C TYR A 197 21.55 2.89 -19.08
N LEU A 198 21.26 4.15 -18.75
CA LEU A 198 21.04 5.23 -19.71
C LEU A 198 22.30 5.49 -20.56
N THR A 199 23.46 5.58 -19.92
CA THR A 199 24.74 5.82 -20.58
C THR A 199 25.14 4.66 -21.50
N ALA A 200 24.92 3.43 -21.05
CA ALA A 200 25.19 2.21 -21.82
C ALA A 200 24.18 1.97 -22.95
N LYS A 201 23.09 2.76 -23.00
CA LYS A 201 21.98 2.58 -23.95
C LYS A 201 21.37 1.18 -23.88
N GLU A 202 21.24 0.67 -22.67
CA GLU A 202 20.56 -0.60 -22.44
C GLU A 202 19.08 -0.50 -22.85
N LYS A 203 18.49 -1.65 -23.19
CA LYS A 203 17.05 -1.72 -23.52
C LYS A 203 16.22 -1.60 -22.24
N ILE A 204 15.94 -0.36 -21.84
CA ILE A 204 15.17 -0.02 -20.63
C ILE A 204 13.86 0.71 -20.95
N CYS A 205 12.89 0.55 -20.07
CA CYS A 205 11.56 1.16 -20.12
C CYS A 205 11.33 1.86 -18.78
N ILE A 206 11.48 3.19 -18.75
CA ILE A 206 11.38 3.98 -17.53
C ILE A 206 9.95 4.49 -17.36
N PHE A 207 9.37 4.31 -16.18
CA PHE A 207 8.03 4.77 -15.86
C PHE A 207 7.97 5.54 -14.55
N GLU A 208 7.38 6.73 -14.60
CA GLU A 208 6.82 7.38 -13.42
C GLU A 208 5.45 6.76 -13.14
N VAL A 209 5.24 6.18 -11.96
CA VAL A 209 3.97 5.59 -11.57
C VAL A 209 3.10 6.68 -10.94
N SER A 210 1.90 6.87 -11.49
CA SER A 210 0.95 7.85 -10.98
C SER A 210 0.41 7.43 -9.62
N SER A 211 -0.01 8.40 -8.82
CA SER A 211 -0.88 8.14 -7.68
C SER A 211 -2.34 7.94 -8.12
N ASP A 212 -3.24 7.78 -7.14
CA ASP A 212 -4.68 7.87 -7.32
C ASP A 212 -5.17 9.29 -7.68
N ARG A 213 -4.34 10.32 -7.45
CA ARG A 213 -4.56 11.70 -7.91
C ARG A 213 -4.05 11.87 -9.33
N VAL A 214 -4.84 11.36 -10.28
CA VAL A 214 -4.44 11.24 -11.69
C VAL A 214 -4.07 12.58 -12.32
N GLU A 215 -4.86 13.63 -12.12
CA GLU A 215 -4.58 14.94 -12.75
C GLU A 215 -3.34 15.61 -12.15
N GLU A 216 -3.14 15.54 -10.83
CA GLU A 216 -1.91 16.03 -10.17
C GLU A 216 -0.69 15.27 -10.71
N SER A 217 -0.78 13.94 -10.83
CA SER A 217 0.30 13.12 -11.37
C SER A 217 0.61 13.48 -12.83
N LYS A 218 -0.40 13.77 -13.65
CA LYS A 218 -0.22 14.22 -15.04
C LYS A 218 0.50 15.57 -15.11
N ASP A 219 0.07 16.53 -14.31
CA ASP A 219 0.64 17.87 -14.31
C ASP A 219 2.07 17.85 -13.77
N ASP A 220 2.32 17.07 -12.73
CA ASP A 220 3.64 16.87 -12.16
C ASP A 220 4.61 16.22 -13.14
N PHE A 221 4.18 15.17 -13.84
CA PHE A 221 4.97 14.53 -14.90
C PHE A 221 5.28 15.51 -16.03
N ARG A 222 4.28 16.29 -16.50
CA ARG A 222 4.48 17.30 -17.54
C ARG A 222 5.41 18.42 -17.12
N ARG A 223 5.41 18.80 -15.84
CA ARG A 223 6.36 19.80 -15.33
C ARG A 223 7.78 19.24 -15.38
N GLU A 224 7.96 18.02 -14.91
CA GLU A 224 9.28 17.40 -14.82
C GLU A 224 9.23 15.89 -14.59
N HIS A 225 9.96 15.14 -15.41
CA HIS A 225 10.15 13.69 -15.29
C HIS A 225 11.58 13.28 -15.67
N ILE A 226 12.00 12.07 -15.31
CA ILE A 226 13.31 11.53 -15.73
C ILE A 226 13.36 11.40 -17.25
N GLU A 227 14.51 11.66 -17.87
CA GLU A 227 14.67 11.55 -19.32
C GLU A 227 14.16 10.19 -19.86
N SER A 228 13.48 10.23 -21.01
CA SER A 228 12.82 9.06 -21.63
C SER A 228 11.72 8.36 -20.81
N ALA A 229 11.36 8.85 -19.62
CA ALA A 229 10.30 8.25 -18.81
C ALA A 229 8.93 8.41 -19.45
N LYS A 230 7.99 7.54 -19.05
CA LYS A 230 6.57 7.63 -19.41
C LYS A 230 5.72 7.59 -18.16
N LEU A 231 4.55 8.21 -18.22
CA LEU A 231 3.59 8.12 -17.12
C LEU A 231 2.84 6.79 -17.19
N LEU A 232 2.94 6.00 -16.11
CA LEU A 232 2.21 4.75 -15.90
C LEU A 232 1.07 5.01 -14.91
N TYR A 233 -0.17 4.89 -15.38
CA TYR A 233 -1.35 5.16 -14.57
C TYR A 233 -1.66 3.99 -13.63
N TYR A 234 -1.69 4.26 -12.33
CA TYR A 234 -2.07 3.29 -11.30
C TYR A 234 -3.45 2.66 -11.56
N GLY A 235 -4.43 3.46 -12.02
CA GLY A 235 -5.78 2.96 -12.34
C GLY A 235 -5.84 1.97 -13.51
N ASN A 236 -4.78 1.85 -14.31
CA ASN A 236 -4.65 0.83 -15.34
C ASN A 236 -3.94 -0.44 -14.85
N LEU A 237 -3.38 -0.42 -13.64
CA LEU A 237 -2.80 -1.58 -12.96
C LEU A 237 -3.75 -2.18 -11.93
N SER A 238 -4.62 -1.34 -11.35
CA SER A 238 -5.42 -1.65 -10.18
C SER A 238 -6.83 -1.07 -10.24
N HIS A 239 -7.78 -1.83 -9.70
CA HIS A 239 -9.11 -1.36 -9.34
C HIS A 239 -9.28 -1.50 -7.81
N ILE A 240 -9.11 -0.39 -7.07
CA ILE A 240 -9.23 -0.35 -5.60
C ILE A 240 -8.27 -1.35 -4.91
N GLY A 241 -7.04 -1.44 -5.39
CA GLY A 241 -6.02 -2.35 -4.85
C GLY A 241 -6.01 -3.75 -5.45
N VAL A 242 -7.05 -4.12 -6.20
CA VAL A 242 -7.15 -5.41 -6.88
C VAL A 242 -6.49 -5.33 -8.26
N PRO A 243 -5.58 -6.25 -8.61
CA PRO A 243 -4.98 -6.30 -9.94
C PRO A 243 -6.01 -6.36 -11.07
N VAL A 244 -5.80 -5.57 -12.13
CA VAL A 244 -6.62 -5.66 -13.36
C VAL A 244 -6.44 -7.00 -14.08
N HIS A 245 -7.35 -7.42 -14.94
CA HIS A 245 -7.20 -8.67 -15.69
C HIS A 245 -5.87 -8.74 -16.49
N PRO A 246 -5.19 -9.91 -16.59
CA PRO A 246 -3.89 -10.03 -17.29
C PRO A 246 -3.86 -9.51 -18.73
N LEU A 247 -4.97 -9.62 -19.47
CA LEU A 247 -5.07 -9.09 -20.83
C LEU A 247 -5.21 -7.56 -20.87
N GLN A 248 -5.88 -6.96 -19.87
CA GLN A 248 -5.98 -5.51 -19.74
C GLN A 248 -4.61 -4.92 -19.41
N PHE A 249 -3.90 -5.53 -18.45
CA PHE A 249 -2.48 -5.24 -18.19
C PHE A 249 -1.69 -5.35 -19.49
N GLN A 250 -1.63 -6.52 -20.12
CA GLN A 250 -0.85 -6.74 -21.34
C GLN A 250 -1.10 -5.68 -22.42
N ARG A 251 -2.36 -5.37 -22.74
CA ARG A 251 -2.72 -4.35 -23.75
C ARG A 251 -2.18 -2.98 -23.36
N TYR A 252 -2.31 -2.60 -22.08
CA TYR A 252 -1.85 -1.32 -21.59
C TYR A 252 -0.33 -1.15 -21.69
N ILE A 253 0.46 -2.10 -21.22
CA ILE A 253 1.93 -1.94 -21.18
C ILE A 253 2.53 -2.08 -22.58
N ARG A 254 1.93 -2.89 -23.45
CA ARG A 254 2.28 -2.90 -24.87
C ARG A 254 1.98 -1.56 -25.54
N SER A 255 0.90 -0.87 -25.19
CA SER A 255 0.61 0.48 -25.70
C SER A 255 1.66 1.51 -25.25
N LEU A 256 2.30 1.25 -24.10
CA LEU A 256 3.45 2.02 -23.61
C LEU A 256 4.78 1.55 -24.20
N GLY A 257 4.79 0.62 -25.16
CA GLY A 257 6.00 0.16 -25.85
C GLY A 257 6.85 -0.84 -25.07
N VAL A 258 6.31 -1.51 -24.04
CA VAL A 258 7.06 -2.53 -23.28
C VAL A 258 7.16 -3.84 -24.06
N ASP A 259 8.40 -4.26 -24.28
CA ASP A 259 8.75 -5.59 -24.80
C ASP A 259 9.08 -6.57 -23.66
N GLY A 260 9.01 -7.87 -23.94
CA GLY A 260 9.29 -8.93 -22.96
C GLY A 260 10.73 -8.94 -22.40
N ASP A 261 11.69 -8.38 -23.13
CA ASP A 261 13.12 -8.31 -22.78
C ASP A 261 13.55 -6.92 -22.25
N CYS A 262 12.63 -5.95 -22.20
CA CYS A 262 12.90 -4.62 -21.66
C CYS A 262 13.23 -4.68 -20.17
N HIS A 263 14.19 -3.90 -19.68
CA HIS A 263 14.31 -3.63 -18.24
C HIS A 263 13.31 -2.56 -17.84
N VAL A 264 12.27 -2.95 -17.10
CA VAL A 264 11.31 -1.97 -16.59
C VAL A 264 11.87 -1.31 -15.33
N ILE A 265 12.05 0.00 -15.37
CA ILE A 265 12.45 0.82 -14.23
C ILE A 265 11.25 1.65 -13.79
N LEU A 266 10.83 1.49 -12.54
CA LEU A 266 9.66 2.15 -11.99
C LEU A 266 10.10 3.17 -10.94
N TYR A 267 9.50 4.34 -10.93
CA TYR A 267 9.71 5.33 -9.88
C TYR A 267 8.43 6.09 -9.61
N ASP A 268 8.30 6.70 -8.44
CA ASP A 268 7.25 7.67 -8.11
C ASP A 268 7.89 8.95 -7.57
N LYS A 269 7.13 9.86 -6.96
CA LYS A 269 7.69 11.13 -6.47
C LYS A 269 8.41 10.99 -5.13
N GLY A 270 8.76 9.76 -4.70
CA GLY A 270 9.42 9.47 -3.42
C GLY A 270 8.46 8.91 -2.36
N GLU A 271 7.23 8.58 -2.76
CA GLU A 271 6.28 7.86 -1.90
C GLU A 271 6.64 6.39 -1.75
N MET A 272 7.34 5.82 -2.73
CA MET A 272 7.70 4.41 -2.89
C MET A 272 6.53 3.43 -2.97
N ILE A 273 5.35 3.79 -2.48
CA ILE A 273 4.18 2.91 -2.42
C ILE A 273 3.61 2.62 -3.81
N TRP A 274 3.64 3.59 -4.73
CA TRP A 274 3.09 3.44 -6.08
C TRP A 274 4.03 2.60 -6.95
N SER A 275 5.33 2.90 -6.89
CA SER A 275 6.35 2.15 -7.60
C SER A 275 6.47 0.70 -7.11
N THR A 276 6.40 0.45 -5.79
CA THR A 276 6.40 -0.91 -5.23
C THR A 276 5.16 -1.72 -5.63
N TYR A 277 3.98 -1.10 -5.65
CA TYR A 277 2.76 -1.75 -6.16
C TYR A 277 2.90 -2.11 -7.63
N ALA A 278 3.37 -1.17 -8.46
CA ALA A 278 3.62 -1.46 -9.87
C ALA A 278 4.63 -2.61 -10.03
N LEU A 279 5.73 -2.62 -9.27
CA LEU A 279 6.72 -3.71 -9.31
C LEU A 279 6.06 -5.07 -9.01
N TRP A 280 5.21 -5.13 -7.98
CA TRP A 280 4.45 -6.33 -7.66
C TRP A 280 3.57 -6.79 -8.83
N ILE A 281 2.84 -5.86 -9.47
CA ILE A 281 1.99 -6.17 -10.63
C ILE A 281 2.80 -6.69 -11.83
N PHE A 282 3.96 -6.08 -12.14
CA PHE A 282 4.83 -6.57 -13.22
C PHE A 282 5.30 -8.00 -12.95
N LYS A 283 5.73 -8.31 -11.72
CA LYS A 283 6.14 -9.66 -11.31
C LYS A 283 4.98 -10.65 -11.33
N LEU A 284 3.80 -10.25 -10.85
CA LEU A 284 2.56 -11.04 -10.91
C LEU A 284 2.20 -11.43 -12.35
N TYR A 285 2.46 -10.55 -13.32
CA TYR A 285 2.22 -10.81 -14.73
C TYR A 285 3.44 -11.34 -15.50
N GLY A 286 4.45 -11.83 -14.78
CA GLY A 286 5.54 -12.63 -15.33
C GLY A 286 6.69 -11.82 -15.93
N HIS A 287 6.75 -10.52 -15.66
CA HIS A 287 7.87 -9.68 -16.04
C HIS A 287 8.88 -9.58 -14.89
N GLU A 288 9.90 -10.46 -14.91
CA GLU A 288 10.89 -10.52 -13.81
C GLU A 288 11.92 -9.40 -13.83
N LYS A 289 12.19 -8.85 -15.03
CA LYS A 289 13.19 -7.80 -15.30
C LYS A 289 12.65 -6.41 -14.94
N VAL A 290 12.31 -6.23 -13.68
CA VAL A 290 11.73 -4.99 -13.14
C VAL A 290 12.42 -4.56 -11.85
N SER A 291 12.71 -3.27 -11.74
CA SER A 291 13.33 -2.63 -10.59
C SER A 291 12.62 -1.32 -10.24
N ILE A 292 12.64 -0.91 -8.97
CA ILE A 292 12.27 0.45 -8.55
C ILE A 292 13.50 1.33 -8.37
N LEU A 293 13.39 2.61 -8.69
CA LEU A 293 14.40 3.61 -8.37
C LEU A 293 14.26 4.04 -6.90
N ASP A 294 15.31 3.82 -6.11
CA ASP A 294 15.36 4.21 -4.69
C ASP A 294 15.18 5.73 -4.52
N GLY A 295 14.29 6.13 -3.62
CA GLY A 295 13.90 7.53 -3.36
C GLY A 295 13.19 8.25 -4.52
N GLY A 296 12.92 7.54 -5.63
CA GLY A 296 12.17 8.04 -6.78
C GLY A 296 12.67 9.38 -7.34
N MET A 297 11.74 10.24 -7.75
CA MET A 297 12.06 11.55 -8.34
C MET A 297 12.76 12.49 -7.35
N ASN A 298 12.48 12.38 -6.05
CA ASN A 298 13.10 13.22 -5.04
C ASN A 298 14.60 12.99 -4.97
N GLU A 299 15.02 11.72 -4.95
CA GLU A 299 16.44 11.37 -4.95
C GLU A 299 17.11 11.72 -6.27
N TRP A 300 16.45 11.46 -7.40
CA TRP A 300 16.97 11.86 -8.72
C TRP A 300 17.29 13.36 -8.79
N LYS A 301 16.40 14.21 -8.24
CA LYS A 301 16.62 15.66 -8.15
C LYS A 301 17.80 16.04 -7.25
N LYS A 302 17.99 15.35 -6.11
CA LYS A 302 19.18 15.57 -5.26
C LYS A 302 20.45 15.28 -6.05
N LEU A 303 20.48 14.19 -6.81
CA LEU A 303 21.61 13.83 -7.66
C LEU A 303 21.84 14.83 -8.81
N GLN A 304 20.78 15.35 -9.42
CA GLN A 304 20.85 16.41 -10.42
C GLN A 304 21.46 17.71 -9.89
N LEU A 305 21.20 18.07 -8.64
CA LEU A 305 21.85 19.22 -8.00
C LEU A 305 23.36 19.01 -7.79
N LEU A 306 23.80 17.76 -7.64
CA LEU A 306 25.20 17.39 -7.43
C LEU A 306 25.97 17.17 -8.74
N SER A 307 25.29 16.80 -9.82
CA SER A 307 25.92 16.52 -11.10
C SER A 307 25.00 16.80 -12.28
N THR A 308 25.53 17.46 -13.30
CA THR A 308 24.82 17.76 -14.56
C THR A 308 24.51 16.52 -15.41
N LYS A 309 24.98 15.33 -15.02
CA LYS A 309 24.74 14.07 -15.73
C LYS A 309 23.32 13.51 -15.54
N TYR A 310 22.61 13.94 -14.51
CA TYR A 310 21.25 13.48 -14.23
C TYR A 310 20.25 14.43 -14.89
N HIS A 311 19.63 13.98 -15.99
CA HIS A 311 18.73 14.81 -16.77
C HIS A 311 17.26 14.57 -16.44
N THR A 312 16.47 15.60 -16.67
CA THR A 312 15.01 15.58 -16.61
C THR A 312 14.43 16.21 -17.88
N GLU A 313 13.25 15.76 -18.27
CA GLU A 313 12.46 16.28 -19.40
C GLU A 313 11.17 16.95 -18.89
N SER A 314 10.53 17.74 -19.75
CA SER A 314 9.24 18.38 -19.47
C SER A 314 8.34 18.30 -20.71
N GLY A 315 7.05 18.52 -20.51
CA GLY A 315 6.01 18.41 -21.54
C GLY A 315 5.43 17.00 -21.65
N ILE A 316 4.70 16.79 -22.75
CA ILE A 316 4.14 15.48 -23.11
C ILE A 316 5.18 14.79 -23.97
N THR A 317 5.53 13.56 -23.63
CA THR A 317 6.45 12.74 -24.42
C THR A 317 5.84 12.49 -25.80
N ASN A 318 6.44 13.09 -26.83
CA ASN A 318 6.01 13.01 -28.24
C ASN A 318 6.66 11.85 -29.01
N TYR A 319 7.27 10.90 -28.31
CA TYR A 319 7.91 9.77 -28.96
C TYR A 319 6.84 8.90 -29.64
N LEU A 320 6.95 8.72 -30.96
CA LEU A 320 6.13 7.77 -31.70
C LEU A 320 6.49 6.36 -31.25
N PHE A 321 5.66 5.76 -30.41
CA PHE A 321 5.96 4.45 -29.85
C PHE A 321 5.42 3.34 -30.73
N LYS A 322 6.30 2.40 -31.06
CA LYS A 322 5.88 1.10 -31.55
C LYS A 322 5.17 0.36 -30.42
N MET A 323 4.06 -0.28 -30.72
CA MET A 323 3.41 -1.19 -29.78
C MET A 323 4.40 -2.29 -29.38
N GLY A 324 4.59 -2.47 -28.08
CA GLY A 324 5.48 -3.49 -27.52
C GLY A 324 4.96 -4.91 -27.73
N ASN A 325 5.79 -5.90 -27.44
CA ASN A 325 5.49 -7.31 -27.63
C ASN A 325 5.27 -8.10 -26.33
N PHE A 326 5.21 -7.44 -25.17
CA PHE A 326 5.03 -8.08 -23.87
C PHE A 326 3.85 -9.06 -23.86
N LYS A 327 4.05 -10.25 -23.27
CA LYS A 327 3.01 -11.27 -23.07
C LYS A 327 2.84 -11.50 -21.58
N SER A 328 1.65 -11.27 -21.05
CA SER A 328 1.39 -11.49 -19.63
C SER A 328 1.33 -12.99 -19.33
N LYS A 329 1.93 -13.38 -18.22
CA LYS A 329 1.86 -14.73 -17.67
C LYS A 329 1.54 -14.64 -16.19
N TRP A 330 0.40 -15.17 -15.79
CA TRP A 330 0.01 -15.22 -14.38
C TRP A 330 1.05 -15.98 -13.56
N ASN A 331 1.51 -15.37 -12.47
CA ASN A 331 2.48 -15.95 -11.55
C ASN A 331 1.88 -16.03 -10.14
N SER A 332 1.35 -17.21 -9.80
CA SER A 332 0.74 -17.49 -8.50
C SER A 332 1.73 -17.39 -7.33
N LYS A 333 3.05 -17.36 -7.58
CA LYS A 333 4.06 -17.14 -6.54
C LYS A 333 3.87 -15.81 -5.82
N TYR A 334 3.32 -14.80 -6.48
CA TYR A 334 3.29 -13.43 -5.95
C TYR A 334 1.93 -13.03 -5.36
N ILE A 335 0.94 -13.90 -5.40
CA ILE A 335 -0.42 -13.58 -4.98
C ILE A 335 -1.05 -14.75 -4.22
N LEU A 336 -1.80 -14.42 -3.18
CA LEU A 336 -2.61 -15.35 -2.41
C LEU A 336 -4.07 -14.90 -2.46
N THR A 337 -4.97 -15.88 -2.40
CA THR A 337 -6.41 -15.73 -2.37
C THR A 337 -6.96 -15.91 -0.95
N PHE A 338 -8.24 -15.64 -0.76
CA PHE A 338 -8.91 -15.93 0.51
C PHE A 338 -8.76 -17.40 0.93
N ASP A 339 -8.90 -18.34 -0.01
CA ASP A 339 -8.86 -19.78 0.28
C ASP A 339 -7.45 -20.24 0.69
N ASP A 340 -6.40 -19.63 0.12
CA ASP A 340 -5.02 -19.86 0.53
C ASP A 340 -4.80 -19.43 1.99
N ILE A 341 -5.30 -18.25 2.38
CA ILE A 341 -5.18 -17.77 3.76
C ILE A 341 -6.08 -18.55 4.73
N LEU A 342 -7.26 -18.98 4.30
CA LEU A 342 -8.16 -19.77 5.13
C LEU A 342 -7.58 -21.16 5.42
N SER A 343 -7.08 -21.85 4.40
CA SER A 343 -6.47 -23.18 4.55
C SER A 343 -5.18 -23.14 5.38
N ASN A 344 -4.51 -21.98 5.46
CA ASN A 344 -3.35 -21.79 6.32
C ASN A 344 -3.63 -22.03 7.81
N PHE A 345 -4.88 -21.92 8.27
CA PHE A 345 -5.24 -22.22 9.67
C PHE A 345 -5.19 -23.72 9.98
N ASP A 346 -5.32 -24.57 8.97
CA ASP A 346 -5.16 -26.02 9.08
C ASP A 346 -3.72 -26.45 8.78
N HIS A 347 -3.11 -25.87 7.72
CA HIS A 347 -1.83 -26.34 7.16
C HIS A 347 -0.59 -25.60 7.69
N LYS A 348 -0.74 -24.37 8.20
CA LYS A 348 0.35 -23.54 8.75
C LYS A 348 1.53 -23.34 7.80
N GLU A 349 1.23 -23.18 6.52
CA GLU A 349 2.18 -23.00 5.43
C GLU A 349 2.84 -21.61 5.44
N TYR A 350 2.10 -20.58 5.83
CA TYR A 350 2.51 -19.18 5.78
C TYR A 350 2.55 -18.54 7.17
N ASP A 351 3.58 -17.74 7.41
CA ASP A 351 3.55 -16.72 8.45
C ASP A 351 2.79 -15.50 7.90
N ILE A 352 1.80 -14.99 8.66
CA ILE A 352 0.92 -13.92 8.18
C ILE A 352 1.42 -12.57 8.70
N VAL A 353 1.62 -11.62 7.80
CA VAL A 353 2.10 -10.27 8.10
C VAL A 353 1.08 -9.23 7.67
N ASP A 354 0.72 -8.34 8.59
CA ASP A 354 -0.18 -7.21 8.36
C ASP A 354 0.60 -5.90 8.26
N ALA A 355 0.48 -5.20 7.13
CA ALA A 355 1.12 -3.92 6.85
C ALA A 355 0.26 -2.69 7.22
N GLN A 356 -0.86 -2.89 7.90
CA GLN A 356 -1.66 -1.82 8.50
C GLN A 356 -0.88 -1.03 9.55
N SER A 357 -1.34 0.18 9.89
CA SER A 357 -0.76 0.89 11.04
C SER A 357 -1.05 0.13 12.34
N PRO A 358 -0.27 0.33 13.41
CA PRO A 358 -0.55 -0.31 14.69
C PRO A 358 -1.95 0.00 15.21
N GLU A 359 -2.46 1.21 14.97
CA GLU A 359 -3.80 1.63 15.40
C GLU A 359 -4.90 0.95 14.60
N GLU A 360 -4.68 0.69 13.31
CA GLU A 360 -5.61 -0.05 12.46
C GLU A 360 -5.62 -1.54 12.81
N PHE A 361 -4.43 -2.14 12.93
CA PHE A 361 -4.24 -3.52 13.34
C PHE A 361 -4.89 -3.81 14.70
N ASN A 362 -4.67 -2.93 15.68
CA ASN A 362 -5.24 -3.05 17.02
C ASN A 362 -6.63 -2.42 17.14
N GLY A 363 -7.26 -2.01 16.03
CA GLY A 363 -8.57 -1.32 15.96
C GLY A 363 -8.78 -0.21 16.99
N MET A 364 -7.72 0.55 17.27
CA MET A 364 -7.70 1.72 18.16
C MET A 364 -7.99 3.03 17.42
N LYS A 365 -7.85 3.04 16.08
CA LYS A 365 -8.14 4.20 15.24
C LYS A 365 -9.66 4.40 15.14
N ASP A 366 -10.12 5.63 15.34
CA ASP A 366 -11.53 5.98 15.11
C ASP A 366 -11.83 5.86 13.61
N SER A 367 -12.86 5.09 13.26
CA SER A 367 -13.15 4.76 11.87
C SER A 367 -14.59 4.30 11.68
N GLU A 368 -15.16 4.64 10.51
CA GLU A 368 -16.46 4.14 10.07
C GLU A 368 -16.40 2.67 9.59
N VAL A 369 -15.20 2.14 9.38
CA VAL A 369 -14.99 0.73 8.99
C VAL A 369 -14.53 -0.10 10.19
N ILE A 370 -14.87 -1.38 10.19
CA ILE A 370 -14.45 -2.30 11.26
C ILE A 370 -12.96 -2.60 11.08
N LEU A 371 -12.18 -2.18 12.08
CA LEU A 371 -10.74 -2.38 12.15
C LEU A 371 -10.39 -3.63 12.96
N GLY A 372 -9.20 -4.15 12.72
CA GLY A 372 -8.72 -5.39 13.31
C GLY A 372 -7.74 -6.10 12.40
N HIS A 373 -7.51 -7.37 12.67
CA HIS A 373 -6.55 -8.18 11.92
C HIS A 373 -6.92 -9.67 11.87
N ILE A 374 -6.28 -10.37 10.95
CA ILE A 374 -6.37 -11.83 10.81
C ILE A 374 -5.74 -12.48 12.03
N ARG A 375 -6.41 -13.42 12.69
CA ARG A 375 -5.83 -14.13 13.83
C ARG A 375 -4.47 -14.71 13.46
N THR A 376 -3.50 -14.62 14.38
CA THR A 376 -2.10 -15.05 14.25
C THR A 376 -1.18 -14.14 13.44
N SER A 377 -1.71 -13.10 12.78
CA SER A 377 -0.87 -12.19 12.02
C SER A 377 0.03 -11.33 12.91
N GLN A 378 1.21 -11.01 12.40
CA GLN A 378 2.16 -10.08 13.00
C GLN A 378 2.05 -8.73 12.29
N ASN A 379 2.03 -7.64 13.06
CA ASN A 379 1.99 -6.30 12.46
C ASN A 379 3.40 -5.80 12.14
N ILE A 380 3.64 -5.46 10.87
CA ILE A 380 4.86 -4.78 10.39
C ILE A 380 4.41 -3.60 9.51
N PRO A 381 4.23 -2.40 10.11
CA PRO A 381 3.90 -1.19 9.37
C PRO A 381 5.01 -0.77 8.39
N ILE A 382 4.66 0.02 7.37
CA ILE A 382 5.62 0.47 6.33
C ILE A 382 6.77 1.32 6.90
N GLU A 383 6.55 2.00 8.02
CA GLU A 383 7.56 2.76 8.77
C GLU A 383 8.68 1.87 9.32
N GLU A 384 8.41 0.58 9.52
CA GLU A 384 9.43 -0.38 9.95
C GLU A 384 10.37 -0.76 8.82
N VAL A 385 10.05 -0.54 7.53
CA VAL A 385 10.94 -0.95 6.42
C VAL A 385 11.49 0.23 5.62
N TYR A 386 10.84 1.39 5.71
CA TYR A 386 11.25 2.61 5.02
C TYR A 386 11.38 3.78 6.00
N ASN A 387 12.53 4.44 6.01
CA ASN A 387 12.73 5.65 6.78
C ASN A 387 12.29 6.86 5.96
N TRP A 388 11.05 7.26 6.19
CA TRP A 388 10.45 8.41 5.53
C TRP A 388 11.20 9.73 5.77
N SER A 389 11.86 9.91 6.91
CA SER A 389 12.54 11.17 7.25
C SER A 389 13.82 11.41 6.44
N SER A 390 14.56 10.34 6.16
CA SER A 390 15.76 10.37 5.33
C SER A 390 15.50 9.93 3.89
N ASP A 391 14.27 9.53 3.58
CA ASP A 391 13.84 9.10 2.25
C ASP A 391 14.68 7.93 1.72
N ASN A 392 14.78 6.87 2.53
CA ASN A 392 15.55 5.68 2.18
C ASN A 392 14.97 4.41 2.82
N TRP A 393 15.19 3.28 2.16
CA TRP A 393 14.93 1.97 2.76
C TRP A 393 15.84 1.74 3.96
N LYS A 394 15.33 1.06 4.98
CA LYS A 394 16.19 0.52 6.04
C LYS A 394 17.22 -0.44 5.44
N ASN A 395 18.39 -0.50 6.06
CA ASN A 395 19.46 -1.37 5.57
C ASN A 395 19.21 -2.85 5.96
N THR A 396 19.99 -3.75 5.38
CA THR A 396 19.87 -5.21 5.59
C THR A 396 19.92 -5.61 7.07
N THR A 397 20.77 -4.97 7.87
CA THR A 397 20.91 -5.27 9.31
C THR A 397 19.67 -4.85 10.09
N GLU A 398 19.14 -3.67 9.80
CA GLU A 398 17.91 -3.19 10.43
C GLU A 398 16.70 -4.08 10.05
N LEU A 399 16.53 -4.40 8.76
CA LEU A 399 15.45 -5.25 8.29
C LEU A 399 15.52 -6.66 8.88
N ASP A 400 16.71 -7.27 8.94
CA ASP A 400 16.92 -8.58 9.56
C ASP A 400 16.53 -8.56 11.05
N SER A 401 16.90 -7.51 11.78
CA SER A 401 16.52 -7.35 13.18
C SER A 401 15.00 -7.25 13.35
N ILE A 402 14.32 -6.53 12.46
CA ILE A 402 12.87 -6.32 12.51
C ILE A 402 12.15 -7.65 12.23
N PHE A 403 12.53 -8.35 11.17
CA PHE A 403 11.90 -9.62 10.79
C PHE A 403 12.11 -10.71 11.85
N LYS A 404 13.31 -10.81 12.43
CA LYS A 404 13.59 -11.74 13.53
C LYS A 404 12.80 -11.40 14.79
N LYS A 405 12.67 -10.11 15.14
CA LYS A 405 11.88 -9.68 16.29
C LYS A 405 10.40 -10.04 16.12
N SER A 406 9.89 -10.02 14.89
CA SER A 406 8.54 -10.46 14.54
C SER A 406 8.42 -12.00 14.41
N GLY A 407 9.47 -12.75 14.71
CA GLY A 407 9.47 -14.22 14.66
C GLY A 407 9.50 -14.82 13.25
N LEU A 408 9.78 -14.01 12.22
CA LEU A 408 9.83 -14.46 10.84
C LEU A 408 11.15 -15.15 10.54
N LEU A 409 11.09 -16.22 9.75
CA LEU A 409 12.25 -16.99 9.32
C LEU A 409 12.34 -16.99 7.78
N PRO A 410 13.53 -16.78 7.19
CA PRO A 410 13.69 -16.80 5.72
C PRO A 410 13.22 -18.08 5.04
N SER A 411 13.24 -19.21 5.76
CA SER A 411 12.84 -20.53 5.26
C SER A 411 11.33 -20.75 5.23
N ARG A 412 10.52 -19.87 5.83
CA ARG A 412 9.06 -19.99 5.86
C ARG A 412 8.42 -19.04 4.85
N PRO A 413 7.44 -19.51 4.05
CA PRO A 413 6.62 -18.64 3.23
C PRO A 413 5.90 -17.57 4.07
N ILE A 414 5.73 -16.38 3.50
CA ILE A 414 5.06 -15.25 4.16
C ILE A 414 3.87 -14.81 3.31
N ALA A 415 2.71 -14.67 3.96
CA ALA A 415 1.53 -14.03 3.41
C ALA A 415 1.47 -12.59 3.94
N VAL A 416 1.59 -11.59 3.07
CA VAL A 416 1.50 -10.17 3.46
C VAL A 416 0.21 -9.54 2.97
N TYR A 417 -0.44 -8.74 3.81
CA TYR A 417 -1.70 -8.06 3.48
C TYR A 417 -1.81 -6.69 4.15
N CYS A 418 -2.80 -5.90 3.76
CA CYS A 418 -3.20 -4.68 4.48
C CYS A 418 -4.70 -4.42 4.28
N SER A 419 -5.07 -3.30 3.66
CA SER A 419 -6.45 -2.96 3.27
C SER A 419 -6.69 -3.13 1.77
N ASN A 420 -5.76 -2.69 0.93
CA ASN A 420 -5.90 -2.65 -0.54
C ASN A 420 -4.58 -2.98 -1.26
N SER A 421 -3.72 -3.79 -0.65
CA SER A 421 -2.45 -4.25 -1.22
C SER A 421 -1.36 -3.20 -1.46
N LEU A 422 -1.61 -1.89 -1.31
CA LEU A 422 -0.59 -0.85 -1.51
C LEU A 422 0.54 -0.91 -0.46
N ARG A 423 0.18 -0.92 0.82
CA ARG A 423 1.17 -1.05 1.91
C ARG A 423 1.79 -2.45 1.94
N ALA A 424 1.00 -3.46 1.60
CA ALA A 424 1.47 -4.83 1.49
C ALA A 424 2.54 -4.99 0.40
N SER A 425 2.39 -4.33 -0.76
CA SER A 425 3.42 -4.37 -1.82
C SER A 425 4.73 -3.72 -1.39
N LEU A 426 4.69 -2.66 -0.58
CA LEU A 426 5.89 -2.03 -0.04
C LEU A 426 6.64 -2.96 0.91
N ILE A 427 5.93 -3.58 1.87
CA ILE A 427 6.50 -4.60 2.77
C ILE A 427 7.01 -5.81 1.97
N TRP A 428 6.25 -6.24 0.96
CA TRP A 428 6.63 -7.34 0.08
C TRP A 428 7.96 -7.06 -0.64
N VAL A 429 8.20 -5.83 -1.12
CA VAL A 429 9.50 -5.45 -1.70
C VAL A 429 10.63 -5.57 -0.68
N ALA A 430 10.41 -5.17 0.58
CA ALA A 430 11.41 -5.37 1.64
C ALA A 430 11.72 -6.87 1.85
N PHE A 431 10.71 -7.74 1.81
CA PHE A 431 10.91 -9.19 1.83
C PHE A 431 11.71 -9.70 0.62
N GLN A 432 11.38 -9.24 -0.59
CA GLN A 432 12.11 -9.62 -1.82
C GLN A 432 13.59 -9.22 -1.73
N ARG A 433 13.88 -8.00 -1.25
CA ARG A 433 15.25 -7.50 -1.04
C ARG A 433 16.03 -8.38 -0.05
N MET A 434 15.35 -8.91 0.96
CA MET A 434 15.94 -9.78 1.99
C MET A 434 15.88 -11.27 1.63
N ASN A 435 15.49 -11.62 0.40
CA ASN A 435 15.37 -13.00 -0.09
C ASN A 435 14.34 -13.87 0.63
N TYR A 436 13.30 -13.26 1.23
CA TYR A 436 12.18 -14.00 1.82
C TYR A 436 11.19 -14.44 0.74
N ASN A 437 10.60 -15.62 0.92
CA ASN A 437 9.53 -16.11 0.06
C ASN A 437 8.19 -15.51 0.49
N ALA A 438 7.85 -14.33 -0.04
CA ALA A 438 6.63 -13.62 0.30
C ALA A 438 5.65 -13.49 -0.89
N SER A 439 4.36 -13.54 -0.59
CA SER A 439 3.25 -13.40 -1.53
C SER A 439 2.19 -12.46 -0.94
N VAL A 440 1.53 -11.68 -1.79
CA VAL A 440 0.53 -10.68 -1.35
C VAL A 440 -0.87 -11.29 -1.35
N TYR A 441 -1.55 -11.29 -0.21
CA TYR A 441 -2.98 -11.59 -0.14
C TYR A 441 -3.79 -10.37 -0.57
N PHE A 442 -4.24 -10.38 -1.82
CA PHE A 442 -4.79 -9.17 -2.46
C PHE A 442 -6.17 -8.77 -1.91
N GLY A 443 -6.96 -9.74 -1.44
CA GLY A 443 -8.25 -9.53 -0.80
C GLY A 443 -8.16 -8.78 0.53
N SER A 444 -7.02 -8.95 1.21
CA SER A 444 -6.64 -8.17 2.37
C SER A 444 -7.67 -8.22 3.53
N TRP A 445 -7.55 -7.33 4.51
CA TRP A 445 -8.46 -7.26 5.65
C TRP A 445 -9.95 -7.13 5.24
N PRO A 446 -10.34 -6.35 4.21
CA PRO A 446 -11.74 -6.18 3.87
C PRO A 446 -12.42 -7.48 3.42
N GLU A 447 -11.77 -8.26 2.55
CA GLU A 447 -12.31 -9.56 2.13
C GLU A 447 -12.38 -10.52 3.32
N TRP A 448 -11.32 -10.54 4.15
CA TRP A 448 -11.26 -11.41 5.32
C TRP A 448 -12.36 -11.10 6.33
N LEU A 449 -12.57 -9.81 6.62
CA LEU A 449 -13.61 -9.32 7.52
C LEU A 449 -15.01 -9.82 7.11
N ILE A 450 -15.29 -9.85 5.80
CA ILE A 450 -16.60 -10.24 5.26
C ILE A 450 -16.76 -11.77 5.20
N ARG A 451 -15.74 -12.48 4.71
CA ARG A 451 -15.87 -13.91 4.35
C ARG A 451 -15.43 -14.88 5.44
N ALA A 452 -14.46 -14.51 6.28
CA ALA A 452 -13.89 -15.44 7.25
C ALA A 452 -14.86 -15.72 8.41
N PRO A 453 -14.78 -16.89 9.07
CA PRO A 453 -15.42 -17.12 10.35
C PRO A 453 -14.96 -16.11 11.42
N ASP A 454 -15.88 -15.68 12.29
CA ASP A 454 -15.57 -14.64 13.29
C ASP A 454 -14.47 -15.04 14.27
N TYR A 455 -14.37 -16.33 14.60
CA TYR A 455 -13.31 -16.81 15.48
C TYR A 455 -11.91 -16.69 14.85
N LEU A 456 -11.76 -16.44 13.54
CA LEU A 456 -10.48 -16.18 12.88
C LEU A 456 -10.17 -14.68 12.72
N LYS A 457 -11.04 -13.82 13.25
CA LYS A 457 -10.86 -12.37 13.25
C LYS A 457 -10.44 -11.93 14.65
N VAL A 458 -9.54 -10.97 14.72
CA VAL A 458 -9.24 -10.25 15.96
C VAL A 458 -9.74 -8.83 15.76
N ILE A 459 -10.94 -8.59 16.27
CA ILE A 459 -11.58 -7.28 16.27
C ILE A 459 -11.62 -6.83 17.73
N PRO A 460 -10.97 -5.72 18.09
CA PRO A 460 -11.01 -5.22 19.45
C PRO A 460 -12.44 -4.88 19.84
N ILE A 461 -12.82 -5.27 21.05
CA ILE A 461 -14.10 -4.89 21.65
C ILE A 461 -13.98 -3.41 22.04
N ASN A 462 -14.23 -2.49 21.11
CA ASN A 462 -14.24 -1.07 21.44
C ASN A 462 -15.68 -0.61 21.75
N LYS A 463 -15.95 -0.42 23.05
CA LYS A 463 -16.90 0.54 23.67
C LYS A 463 -18.23 0.84 22.92
N SER A 464 -18.86 -0.14 22.28
CA SER A 464 -20.16 0.01 21.61
C SER A 464 -21.31 -0.74 22.31
N MET A 465 -21.13 -1.10 23.59
CA MET A 465 -22.20 -1.53 24.49
C MET A 465 -22.23 -0.68 25.78
N GLN A 466 -22.24 0.65 25.64
CA GLN A 466 -22.74 1.57 26.67
C GLN A 466 -23.66 2.61 26.06
#